data_AF-A0A7J4UMP8-F1
#
_entry.id   AF-A0A7J4UMP8-F1
#
_cell.length_a   1.000
_cell.length_b   1.000
_cell.length_c   1.000
_cell.angle_alpha   90.00
_cell.angle_beta   90.00
_cell.angle_gamma   90.00
#
_symmetry.space_group_name_H-M   'P 1'
#
loop_
_entity.id
_entity.type
_entity.pdbx_description
1 polymer ?
#
loop_
_entity_poly.entity_id
_entity_poly.type
_entity_poly.pdbx_seq_one_letter_code
_entity_poly.pdbx_strand_id
1 'polypeptide(L)'
;MKSYKQITEEIANTASSGAIMGMGYNKDPLDVTVRKRKKKKRKKFAGCEVFELNSDEYHNCLHGRKKFERWSRKLNMSQMENQEIRSYAHKNPGKGIIVQDATTGIMSYLIHGD
;
A
#
# COMPACT_ATOMS: atom_id res chain seq x y z
N MET A 1 -35.27 30.68 -11.70
CA MET A 1 -34.40 29.50 -11.87
C MET A 1 -33.03 30.00 -12.36
N LYS A 2 -31.93 29.55 -11.76
CA LYS A 2 -30.58 30.00 -12.16
C LYS A 2 -30.17 29.36 -13.49
N SER A 3 -29.46 30.12 -14.33
CA SER A 3 -28.95 29.65 -15.63
C SER A 3 -27.80 28.66 -15.46
N TYR A 4 -27.65 27.69 -16.37
CA TYR A 4 -26.56 26.70 -16.36
C TYR A 4 -25.17 27.33 -16.21
N LYS A 5 -24.93 28.51 -16.81
CA LYS A 5 -23.66 29.25 -16.65
C LYS A 5 -23.42 29.70 -15.21
N GLN A 6 -24.46 30.14 -14.51
CA GLN A 6 -24.37 30.59 -13.12
C GLN A 6 -24.09 29.41 -12.17
N ILE A 7 -24.59 28.21 -12.51
CA ILE A 7 -24.34 26.99 -11.73
C ILE A 7 -22.89 26.53 -11.91
N THR A 8 -22.33 26.59 -13.13
CA THR A 8 -20.94 26.21 -13.38
C THR A 8 -19.94 27.17 -12.71
N GLU A 9 -20.25 28.46 -12.67
CA GLU A 9 -19.42 29.46 -12.00
C GLU A 9 -19.50 29.32 -10.45
N GLU A 10 -20.67 29.00 -9.88
CA GLU A 10 -20.80 28.68 -8.44
C GLU A 10 -19.97 27.43 -8.07
N ILE A 11 -19.95 26.39 -8.90
CA ILE A 11 -19.14 25.18 -8.66
C ILE A 11 -17.65 25.51 -8.73
N ALA A 12 -17.22 26.32 -9.70
CA ALA A 12 -15.82 26.72 -9.85
C ALA A 12 -15.31 27.59 -8.68
N ASN A 13 -16.15 28.50 -8.18
CA ASN A 13 -15.78 29.37 -7.05
C ASN A 13 -15.84 28.65 -5.70
N THR A 14 -16.58 27.54 -5.59
CA THR A 14 -16.59 26.69 -4.39
C THR A 14 -15.40 25.70 -4.35
N ALA A 15 -14.86 25.34 -5.52
CA ALA A 15 -13.68 24.48 -5.66
C ALA A 15 -12.35 25.17 -5.27
N SER A 16 -12.36 26.48 -4.97
CA SER A 16 -11.20 27.19 -4.40
C SER A 16 -11.09 27.06 -2.87
N SER A 17 -11.93 26.26 -2.22
CA SER A 17 -11.77 25.89 -0.80
C SER A 17 -11.02 24.57 -0.59
N GLY A 18 -10.16 24.21 -1.54
CA GLY A 18 -9.10 23.23 -1.32
C GLY A 18 -8.10 23.76 -0.31
N ALA A 19 -8.44 23.67 0.98
CA ALA A 19 -7.49 23.86 2.06
C ALA A 19 -6.35 22.86 1.86
N ILE A 20 -5.24 23.38 1.35
CA ILE A 20 -3.94 22.74 1.35
C ILE A 20 -3.60 22.51 2.83
N MET A 21 -3.75 21.26 3.25
CA MET A 21 -3.35 20.76 4.57
C MET A 21 -1.80 20.78 4.67
N GLY A 22 -1.22 21.97 4.74
CA GLY A 22 0.23 22.16 4.70
C GLY A 22 0.74 23.59 4.73
N MET A 23 -0.10 24.62 4.60
CA MET A 23 0.37 26.02 4.72
C MET A 23 0.15 26.54 6.14
N GLY A 24 1.05 26.12 7.03
CA GLY A 24 1.18 26.74 8.35
C GLY A 24 1.64 28.19 8.19
N TYR A 25 0.83 29.11 8.70
CA TYR A 25 1.22 30.49 8.90
C TYR A 25 2.40 30.56 9.89
N ASN A 26 3.52 31.13 9.42
CA ASN A 26 4.62 31.75 10.16
C ASN A 26 4.91 31.20 11.57
N LYS A 27 5.86 30.27 11.67
CA LYS A 27 6.84 30.21 12.76
C LYS A 27 8.16 29.64 12.24
N ASP A 28 9.17 30.51 12.21
CA ASP A 28 10.62 30.22 12.21
C ASP A 28 11.18 29.34 11.08
N PRO A 29 12.37 29.66 10.51
CA PRO A 29 13.01 28.80 9.50
C PRO A 29 13.66 27.59 10.18
N LEU A 30 12.88 26.77 10.88
CA LEU A 30 13.30 25.45 11.33
C LEU A 30 13.00 24.46 10.21
N ASP A 31 14.01 24.30 9.35
CA ASP A 31 14.29 23.17 8.48
C ASP A 31 13.38 21.94 8.70
N VAL A 32 12.22 21.92 8.04
CA VAL A 32 11.37 20.73 7.93
C VAL A 32 11.98 19.83 6.86
N THR A 33 13.17 19.31 7.13
CA THR A 33 13.68 18.17 6.38
C THR A 33 12.66 17.04 6.55
N VAL A 34 11.94 16.71 5.47
CA VAL A 34 11.13 15.51 5.39
C VAL A 34 12.09 14.33 5.59
N ARG A 35 12.23 13.88 6.84
CA ARG A 35 13.13 12.79 7.20
C ARG A 35 12.70 11.56 6.40
N LYS A 36 13.51 11.17 5.40
CA LYS A 36 13.28 9.95 4.61
C LYS A 36 13.14 8.78 5.60
N ARG A 37 11.94 8.23 5.74
CA ARG A 37 11.69 7.08 6.62
C ARG A 37 12.61 5.94 6.17
N LYS A 38 13.46 5.45 7.07
CA LYS A 38 14.33 4.30 6.80
C LYS A 38 13.45 3.13 6.40
N LYS A 39 13.69 2.56 5.21
CA LYS A 39 12.97 1.37 4.74
C LYS A 39 13.35 0.20 5.64
N LYS A 40 12.37 -0.53 6.18
CA LYS A 40 12.62 -1.78 6.91
C LYS A 40 13.41 -2.73 5.99
N LYS A 41 14.56 -3.22 6.46
CA LYS A 41 15.30 -4.27 5.75
C LYS A 41 14.54 -5.58 5.95
N ARG A 42 14.11 -6.19 4.86
CA ARG A 42 13.38 -7.47 4.85
C ARG A 42 14.27 -8.56 4.26
N LYS A 43 13.92 -9.81 4.54
CA LYS A 43 14.59 -11.00 3.99
C LYS A 43 14.25 -11.10 2.50
N LYS A 44 15.23 -11.53 1.71
CA LYS A 44 15.07 -11.76 0.28
C LYS A 44 15.45 -13.20 -0.04
N PHE A 45 14.69 -13.81 -0.94
CA PHE A 45 14.97 -15.14 -1.45
C PHE A 45 14.76 -15.14 -2.96
N ALA A 46 15.74 -15.65 -3.71
CA ALA A 46 15.71 -15.68 -5.18
C ALA A 46 15.31 -14.33 -5.82
N GLY A 47 15.80 -13.20 -5.27
CA GLY A 47 15.49 -11.85 -5.75
C GLY A 47 14.09 -11.33 -5.38
N CYS A 48 13.24 -12.16 -4.76
CA CYS A 48 11.91 -11.80 -4.28
C CYS A 48 11.96 -11.40 -2.80
N GLU A 49 11.02 -10.55 -2.38
CA GLU A 49 10.88 -10.16 -0.97
C GLU A 49 10.08 -11.22 -0.21
N VAL A 50 10.56 -11.58 0.98
CA VAL A 50 9.93 -12.56 1.87
C VAL A 50 9.15 -11.83 2.96
N PHE A 51 7.89 -12.23 3.14
CA PHE A 51 7.01 -11.73 4.20
C PHE A 51 6.63 -12.86 5.14
N GLU A 52 6.87 -12.66 6.43
CA GLU A 52 6.46 -13.59 7.47
C GLU A 52 4.97 -13.37 7.79
N LEU A 53 4.21 -14.46 7.88
CA LEU A 53 2.77 -14.47 8.16
C LEU A 53 2.44 -15.46 9.26
N ASN A 54 1.25 -15.30 9.85
CA ASN A 54 0.68 -16.33 10.71
C ASN A 54 0.32 -17.59 9.89
N SER A 55 0.32 -18.75 10.53
CA SER A 55 0.10 -20.04 9.87
C SER A 55 -1.26 -20.10 9.13
N ASP A 56 -2.33 -19.57 9.74
CA ASP A 56 -3.67 -19.53 9.11
C ASP A 56 -3.71 -18.72 7.81
N GLU A 57 -3.01 -17.58 7.78
CA GLU A 57 -2.94 -16.71 6.60
C GLU A 57 -2.04 -17.32 5.52
N TYR A 58 -0.94 -17.96 5.96
CA TYR A 58 -0.04 -18.68 5.08
C TYR A 58 -0.79 -19.83 4.36
N HIS A 59 -1.63 -20.59 5.05
CA HIS A 59 -2.43 -21.66 4.44
C HIS A 59 -3.35 -21.15 3.33
N ASN A 60 -3.98 -19.99 3.52
CA ASN A 60 -4.79 -19.37 2.46
C ASN A 60 -3.96 -18.97 1.22
N CYS A 61 -2.67 -18.70 1.41
CA CYS A 61 -1.74 -18.25 0.39
C CYS A 61 -1.04 -19.39 -0.39
N LEU A 62 -1.18 -20.66 0.00
CA LEU A 62 -0.48 -21.80 -0.62
C LEU A 62 -0.71 -21.92 -2.13
N HIS A 63 -1.93 -21.64 -2.59
CA HIS A 63 -2.29 -21.67 -4.02
C HIS A 63 -1.96 -20.37 -4.75
N GLY A 64 -1.18 -19.48 -4.13
CA GLY A 64 -0.92 -18.14 -4.62
C GLY A 64 -2.17 -17.26 -4.67
N ARG A 65 -2.00 -16.08 -5.25
CA ARG A 65 -3.07 -15.14 -5.57
C ARG A 65 -3.29 -15.08 -7.08
N LYS A 66 -4.54 -15.19 -7.53
CA LYS A 66 -4.89 -15.03 -8.94
C LYS A 66 -4.88 -13.55 -9.36
N LYS A 67 -4.75 -13.30 -10.66
CA LYS A 67 -4.92 -11.95 -11.23
C LYS A 67 -6.34 -11.45 -10.95
N PHE A 68 -6.46 -10.18 -10.56
CA PHE A 68 -7.73 -9.52 -10.18
C PHE A 68 -8.45 -10.08 -8.93
N GLU A 69 -7.89 -11.08 -8.25
CA GLU A 69 -8.41 -11.55 -6.97
C GLU A 69 -8.26 -10.48 -5.89
N ARG A 70 -9.28 -10.32 -5.05
CA ARG A 70 -9.25 -9.38 -3.92
C ARG A 70 -8.23 -9.86 -2.87
N TRP A 71 -7.40 -8.94 -2.39
CA TRP A 71 -6.39 -9.22 -1.36
C TRP A 71 -6.98 -9.79 -0.05
N SER A 72 -8.18 -9.33 0.32
CA SER A 72 -8.89 -9.78 1.52
C SER A 72 -9.28 -11.26 1.51
N ARG A 73 -9.20 -11.95 0.36
CA ARG A 73 -9.47 -13.39 0.25
C ARG A 73 -8.28 -14.24 0.73
N LYS A 74 -7.09 -13.64 0.79
CA LYS A 74 -5.84 -14.33 1.14
C LYS A 74 -5.26 -13.83 2.45
N LEU A 75 -5.32 -12.51 2.67
CA LEU A 75 -4.71 -11.84 3.80
C LEU A 75 -5.74 -11.01 4.56
N ASN A 76 -5.62 -10.94 5.88
CA ASN A 76 -6.43 -10.04 6.67
C ASN A 76 -5.95 -8.59 6.48
N MET A 77 -6.69 -7.80 5.71
CA MET A 77 -6.33 -6.42 5.38
C MET A 77 -6.40 -5.46 6.57
N SER A 78 -6.97 -5.86 7.71
CA SER A 78 -6.96 -5.06 8.94
C SER A 78 -5.58 -5.00 9.58
N GLN A 79 -4.71 -5.98 9.29
CA GLN A 79 -3.34 -6.01 9.81
C GLN A 79 -2.40 -5.17 8.95
N MET A 80 -1.52 -4.41 9.61
CA MET A 80 -0.60 -3.48 8.96
C MET A 80 0.40 -4.21 8.04
N GLU A 81 0.88 -5.38 8.46
CA GLU A 81 1.86 -6.19 7.71
C GLU A 81 1.28 -6.65 6.36
N ASN A 82 0.01 -7.06 6.35
CA ASN A 82 -0.70 -7.49 5.15
C ASN A 82 -0.94 -6.33 4.17
N GLN A 83 -1.21 -5.13 4.67
CA GLN A 83 -1.28 -3.92 3.85
C GLN A 83 0.06 -3.57 3.21
N GLU A 84 1.18 -3.85 3.88
CA GLU A 84 2.51 -3.65 3.32
C GLU A 84 2.76 -4.58 2.12
N ILE A 85 2.31 -5.84 2.17
CA ILE A 85 2.42 -6.79 1.03
C ILE A 85 1.68 -6.24 -0.19
N ARG A 86 0.44 -5.78 0.00
CA ARG A 86 -0.35 -5.15 -1.07
C ARG A 86 0.35 -3.93 -1.64
N SER A 87 0.85 -3.06 -0.77
CA SER A 87 1.57 -1.85 -1.17
C SER A 87 2.85 -2.17 -1.93
N TYR A 88 3.57 -3.22 -1.54
CA TYR A 88 4.77 -3.69 -2.22
C TYR A 88 4.47 -4.19 -3.63
N ALA A 89 3.42 -5.02 -3.78
CA ALA A 89 3.00 -5.55 -5.08
C ALA A 89 2.61 -4.44 -6.06
N HIS A 90 1.90 -3.41 -5.60
CA HIS A 90 1.52 -2.27 -6.45
C HIS A 90 2.74 -1.41 -6.85
N LYS A 91 3.75 -1.28 -5.97
CA LYS A 91 4.97 -0.53 -6.26
C LYS A 91 5.96 -1.28 -7.15
N ASN A 92 5.88 -2.60 -7.19
CA ASN A 92 6.80 -3.47 -7.92
C ASN A 92 6.01 -4.44 -8.80
N PRO A 93 5.33 -3.96 -9.86
CA PRO A 93 4.70 -4.85 -10.83
C PRO A 93 5.74 -5.79 -11.45
N GLY A 94 5.36 -7.04 -11.72
CA GLY A 94 6.25 -8.07 -12.30
C GLY A 94 7.23 -8.72 -11.31
N LYS A 95 7.36 -8.22 -10.07
CA LYS A 95 8.21 -8.88 -9.06
C LYS A 95 7.42 -9.92 -8.29
N GLY A 96 8.05 -11.09 -8.12
CA GLY A 96 7.53 -12.14 -7.26
C GLY A 96 7.51 -11.75 -5.80
N ILE A 97 6.60 -12.36 -5.05
CA ILE A 97 6.44 -12.20 -3.61
C ILE A 97 6.40 -13.58 -2.97
N ILE A 98 7.20 -13.78 -1.93
CA ILE A 98 7.25 -15.01 -1.17
C ILE A 98 6.65 -14.76 0.22
N VAL A 99 5.81 -15.68 0.66
CA VAL A 99 5.29 -15.72 2.02
C VAL A 99 5.96 -16.85 2.80
N GLN A 100 6.27 -16.60 4.05
CA GLN A 100 6.86 -17.54 4.98
C GLN A 100 5.92 -17.73 6.17
N ASP A 101 5.65 -18.98 6.55
CA ASP A 101 5.00 -19.27 7.83
C ASP A 101 5.97 -18.97 8.98
N ALA A 102 5.55 -18.12 9.93
CA ALA A 102 6.35 -17.75 11.08
C ALA A 102 6.69 -18.95 12.00
N THR A 103 5.85 -19.99 12.02
CA THR A 103 6.02 -21.14 12.92
C THR A 103 6.93 -22.22 12.32
N THR A 104 6.63 -22.67 11.11
CA THR A 104 7.36 -23.75 10.44
C THR A 104 8.55 -23.25 9.61
N GLY A 105 8.56 -21.97 9.23
CA GLY A 105 9.56 -21.38 8.35
C GLY A 105 9.40 -21.77 6.88
N ILE A 106 8.37 -22.54 6.52
CA ILE A 106 8.11 -22.97 5.15
C ILE A 106 7.74 -21.74 4.30
N MET A 107 8.27 -21.71 3.08
CA MET A 107 8.08 -20.60 2.14
C MET A 107 7.27 -21.02 0.92
N SER A 108 6.45 -20.12 0.39
CA SER A 108 5.70 -20.34 -0.85
C SER A 108 5.53 -19.05 -1.64
N TYR A 109 5.40 -19.18 -2.96
CA TYR A 109 5.14 -18.05 -3.84
C TYR A 109 3.68 -17.62 -3.73
N LEU A 110 3.46 -16.37 -3.30
CA LEU A 110 2.15 -15.75 -3.33
C LEU A 110 1.84 -15.17 -4.72
N ILE A 111 2.86 -14.56 -5.34
CA ILE A 111 2.80 -14.00 -6.69
C ILE A 111 4.06 -14.46 -7.41
N HIS A 112 3.88 -15.02 -8.60
CA HIS A 112 4.99 -15.31 -9.50
C HIS A 112 5.38 -14.02 -10.22
N GLY A 113 6.69 -13.78 -10.35
CA GLY A 113 7.16 -12.73 -11.25
C GLY A 113 6.89 -13.16 -12.68
N ASP A 114 6.44 -12.23 -13.52
CA ASP A 114 6.28 -12.40 -14.96
C ASP A 114 7.55 -11.90 -15.68
#